data_AF-A0A9D7YQW0-F1
#
_entry.id   AF-A0A9D7YQW0-F1
#
_cell.length_a   1.000
_cell.length_b   1.000
_cell.length_c   1.000
_cell.angle_alpha   90.00
_cell.angle_beta   90.00
_cell.angle_gamma   90.00
#
_symmetry.space_group_name_H-M   'P 1'
#
loop_
_entity.id
_entity.type
_entity.pdbx_description
1 polymer ?
#
loop_
_entity_poly.entity_id
_entity_poly.type
_entity_poly.pdbx_seq_one_letter_code
_entity_poly.pdbx_strand_id
1 'polypeptide(L)'
;MYDPDTHQSNSAAVLHLDDADLVKLMHCLSMTVEGACTCAEAYAVLDQYTELVASDEQARQLMPLVKNHMDMCPDCREAFEILLKIVHTENADSGES
;
A
#
# COMPACT_ATOMS: atom_id res chain seq x y z
N MET A 1 27.24 50.03 -18.26
CA MET A 1 26.71 49.55 -19.55
C MET A 1 27.34 48.20 -19.84
N TYR A 2 26.62 47.14 -19.48
CA TYR A 2 26.77 45.77 -19.99
C TYR A 2 25.37 45.18 -19.84
N ASP A 3 24.73 44.91 -20.97
CA ASP A 3 23.41 44.30 -21.06
C ASP A 3 23.62 42.84 -21.45
N PRO A 4 23.43 41.86 -20.56
CA PRO A 4 23.36 40.47 -20.95
C PRO A 4 21.90 40.12 -21.20
N ASP A 5 21.52 40.28 -22.46
CA ASP A 5 20.36 39.67 -23.09
C ASP A 5 19.92 38.36 -22.43
N THR A 6 18.68 38.39 -21.96
CA THR A 6 17.63 37.50 -22.45
C THR A 6 18.08 36.08 -22.80
N HIS A 7 18.22 35.23 -21.78
CA HIS A 7 17.93 33.81 -21.96
C HIS A 7 16.55 33.51 -21.41
N GLN A 8 15.56 33.72 -22.29
CA GLN A 8 14.27 33.05 -22.29
C GLN A 8 14.51 31.53 -22.40
N SER A 9 14.83 30.88 -21.27
CA SER A 9 14.85 29.42 -21.19
C SER A 9 13.43 28.94 -20.88
N ASN A 10 12.72 28.65 -21.96
CA ASN A 10 11.47 27.92 -21.96
C ASN A 10 11.72 26.50 -21.40
N SER A 11 11.71 26.35 -20.08
CA SER A 11 11.81 25.05 -19.43
C SER A 11 10.40 24.49 -19.30
N ALA A 12 10.06 23.56 -20.20
CA ALA A 12 8.95 22.64 -20.02
C ALA A 12 8.89 22.17 -18.57
N ALA A 13 7.70 22.15 -17.99
CA ALA A 13 7.45 21.67 -16.63
C ALA A 13 8.15 20.32 -16.43
N VAL A 14 9.31 20.33 -15.76
CA VAL A 14 9.89 19.12 -15.24
C VAL A 14 8.92 18.72 -14.14
N LEU A 15 8.09 17.72 -14.42
CA LEU A 15 7.20 17.12 -13.44
C LEU A 15 8.10 16.54 -12.35
N HIS A 16 8.28 17.30 -11.28
CA HIS A 16 8.86 16.78 -10.05
C HIS A 16 7.82 15.81 -9.48
N LEU A 17 8.02 14.52 -9.74
CA LEU A 17 7.19 13.45 -9.23
C LEU A 17 7.89 12.91 -7.99
N ASP A 18 7.34 13.25 -6.83
CA ASP A 18 7.76 12.65 -5.56
C ASP A 18 7.14 11.26 -5.38
N ASP A 19 7.63 10.50 -4.40
CA ASP A 19 7.13 9.14 -4.12
C ASP A 19 5.61 9.11 -3.90
N ALA A 20 5.06 10.15 -3.26
CA ALA A 20 3.62 10.30 -3.08
C ALA A 20 2.84 10.44 -4.39
N ASP A 21 3.42 11.09 -5.41
CA ASP A 21 2.79 11.26 -6.71
C ASP A 21 2.92 10.00 -7.57
N LEU A 22 4.01 9.25 -7.41
CA LEU A 22 4.16 7.92 -8.01
C LEU A 22 3.14 6.93 -7.43
N VAL A 23 2.92 6.95 -6.11
CA VAL A 23 1.89 6.13 -5.44
C VAL A 23 0.49 6.48 -5.96
N LYS A 24 0.15 7.77 -6.08
CA LYS A 24 -1.14 8.20 -6.65
C LYS A 24 -1.31 7.73 -8.10
N LEU A 25 -0.26 7.81 -8.91
CA LEU A 25 -0.30 7.35 -10.30
C LEU A 25 -0.52 5.83 -10.36
N MET A 26 0.21 5.06 -9.55
CA MET A 26 0.04 3.60 -9.45
C MET A 26 -1.37 3.23 -8.98
N HIS A 27 -1.94 3.99 -8.03
CA HIS A 27 -3.32 3.82 -7.58
C HIS A 27 -4.33 4.11 -8.71
N CYS A 28 -4.16 5.21 -9.45
CA CYS A 28 -5.02 5.52 -10.59
C CYS A 28 -4.97 4.44 -11.68
N LEU A 29 -3.78 3.88 -11.95
CA LEU A 29 -3.62 2.79 -12.90
C LEU A 29 -4.24 1.48 -12.40
N SER A 30 -4.10 1.16 -11.11
CA SER A 30 -4.72 -0.06 -10.57
C SER A 30 -6.24 0.01 -10.67
N MET A 31 -6.86 1.18 -10.47
CA MET A 31 -8.31 1.38 -10.68
C MET A 31 -8.79 1.16 -12.13
N THR A 32 -7.90 1.15 -13.12
CA THR A 32 -8.25 0.85 -14.53
C THR A 32 -8.17 -0.63 -14.88
N VAL A 33 -7.62 -1.46 -13.98
CA VAL A 33 -7.55 -2.90 -14.15
C VAL A 33 -8.81 -3.52 -13.55
N GLU A 34 -9.62 -4.17 -14.38
CA GLU A 34 -10.77 -4.94 -13.91
C GLU A 34 -10.31 -6.00 -12.88
N GLY A 35 -10.80 -5.89 -11.64
CA GLY A 35 -10.45 -6.80 -10.55
C GLY A 35 -9.32 -6.31 -9.61
N ALA A 36 -8.85 -5.07 -9.74
CA ALA A 36 -7.94 -4.49 -8.75
C ALA A 36 -8.65 -4.22 -7.42
N CYS A 37 -8.07 -4.70 -6.33
CA CYS A 37 -8.53 -4.42 -4.98
C CYS A 37 -8.14 -2.99 -4.58
N THR A 38 -9.13 -2.19 -4.21
CA THR A 38 -8.94 -0.84 -3.67
C THR A 38 -8.53 -0.87 -2.21
N CYS A 39 -7.97 0.23 -1.69
CA CYS A 39 -7.63 0.33 -0.26
C CYS A 39 -8.84 0.03 0.63
N ALA A 40 -10.01 0.56 0.28
CA ALA A 40 -11.24 0.35 1.06
C ALA A 40 -11.66 -1.12 1.09
N GLU A 41 -11.57 -1.81 -0.04
CA GLU A 41 -11.87 -3.25 -0.12
C GLU A 41 -10.84 -4.09 0.64
N ALA A 42 -9.55 -3.72 0.55
CA ALA A 42 -8.48 -4.37 1.31
C ALA A 42 -8.71 -4.20 2.82
N TYR A 43 -9.02 -2.97 3.27
CA TYR A 43 -9.33 -2.68 4.67
C TYR A 43 -10.56 -3.43 5.17
N ALA A 44 -11.61 -3.57 4.35
CA ALA A 44 -12.85 -4.23 4.74
C ALA A 44 -12.67 -5.72 5.08
N VAL A 45 -11.64 -6.37 4.52
CA VAL A 45 -11.32 -7.78 4.76
C VAL A 45 -9.99 -7.96 5.49
N LEU A 46 -9.36 -6.88 5.93
CA LEU A 46 -8.01 -6.89 6.52
C LEU A 46 -7.96 -7.66 7.84
N ASP A 47 -8.99 -7.50 8.68
CA ASP A 47 -9.10 -8.21 9.95
C ASP A 47 -9.18 -9.72 9.71
N GLN A 48 -10.09 -10.15 8.83
CA GLN A 48 -10.25 -11.55 8.45
C GLN A 48 -8.98 -12.13 7.82
N TYR A 49 -8.32 -11.37 6.94
CA TYR A 49 -7.05 -11.76 6.35
C TYR A 49 -5.96 -11.93 7.42
N THR A 50 -5.90 -11.04 8.41
CA THR A 50 -4.94 -11.10 9.52
C THR A 50 -5.15 -12.33 10.38
N GLU A 51 -6.40 -12.62 10.78
CA GLU A 51 -6.73 -13.83 11.55
C GLU A 51 -6.35 -15.11 10.81
N LEU A 52 -6.62 -15.15 9.50
CA LEU A 52 -6.28 -16.29 8.65
C LEU A 52 -4.76 -16.47 8.58
N VAL A 53 -3.99 -15.39 8.37
CA VAL A 53 -2.51 -15.45 8.31
C VAL A 53 -1.91 -15.81 9.66
N ALA A 54 -2.49 -15.34 10.77
CA ALA A 54 -2.05 -15.70 12.11
C ALA A 54 -2.30 -17.17 12.44
N SER A 55 -3.37 -17.76 11.87
CA SER A 55 -3.74 -19.16 12.08
C SER A 55 -2.98 -20.13 11.18
N ASP A 56 -2.80 -19.80 9.90
CA ASP A 56 -2.04 -20.62 8.95
C ASP A 56 -1.48 -19.78 7.78
N GLU A 57 -0.23 -20.02 7.40
CA GLU A 57 0.48 -19.31 6.34
C GLU A 57 -0.18 -19.48 4.95
N GLN A 58 -1.00 -20.52 4.73
CA GLN A 58 -1.77 -20.74 3.50
C GLN A 58 -2.80 -19.64 3.23
N ALA A 59 -3.18 -18.85 4.24
CA ALA A 59 -4.07 -17.70 4.08
C ALA A 59 -3.55 -16.66 3.09
N ARG A 60 -2.21 -16.49 2.98
CA ARG A 60 -1.60 -15.61 1.98
C ARG A 60 -1.90 -16.03 0.54
N GLN A 61 -2.31 -17.28 0.32
CA GLN A 61 -2.72 -17.81 -0.97
C GLN A 61 -4.23 -17.69 -1.22
N LEU A 62 -5.05 -17.53 -0.17
CA LEU A 62 -6.51 -17.45 -0.27
C LEU A 62 -7.00 -16.09 -0.76
N MET A 63 -6.25 -15.01 -0.49
CA MET A 63 -6.63 -13.64 -0.88
C MET A 63 -5.49 -12.93 -1.64
N PRO A 64 -5.13 -13.41 -2.86
CA PRO A 64 -4.00 -12.89 -3.61
C PRO A 64 -4.16 -11.40 -3.97
N LEU A 65 -5.40 -10.91 -4.15
CA LEU A 65 -5.67 -9.51 -4.48
C LEU A 65 -5.38 -8.55 -3.31
N VAL A 66 -5.73 -8.95 -2.09
CA VAL A 66 -5.47 -8.18 -0.87
C VAL A 66 -3.98 -8.15 -0.58
N LYS A 67 -3.31 -9.30 -0.73
CA LYS A 67 -1.85 -9.40 -0.65
C LYS A 67 -1.16 -8.49 -1.66
N ASN A 68 -1.58 -8.54 -2.93
CA ASN A 68 -1.04 -7.68 -3.97
C ASN A 68 -1.25 -6.18 -3.66
N HIS A 69 -2.40 -5.83 -3.09
CA HIS A 69 -2.65 -4.45 -2.66
C HIS A 69 -1.66 -4.02 -1.56
N MET A 70 -1.42 -4.87 -0.56
CA MET A 70 -0.44 -4.60 0.50
C MET A 70 1.02 -4.59 0.00
N ASP A 71 1.30 -5.21 -1.14
CA ASP A 71 2.61 -5.10 -1.79
C ASP A 71 2.81 -3.78 -2.53
N MET A 72 1.72 -3.12 -2.93
CA MET A 72 1.75 -1.84 -3.64
C MET A 72 1.42 -0.63 -2.75
N CYS A 73 0.75 -0.83 -1.62
CA CYS A 73 0.30 0.21 -0.70
C CYS A 73 0.97 0.06 0.68
N PRO A 74 1.93 0.94 1.03
CA PRO A 74 2.63 0.86 2.30
C PRO A 74 1.70 1.10 3.50
N ASP A 75 0.68 1.97 3.37
CA ASP A 75 -0.26 2.26 4.46
C ASP A 75 -1.09 1.01 4.85
N CYS A 76 -1.60 0.28 3.84
CA CYS A 76 -2.36 -0.95 4.09
C CYS A 76 -1.47 -2.06 4.66
N ARG A 77 -0.19 -2.11 4.26
CA ARG A 77 0.78 -3.05 4.82
C ARG A 77 1.07 -2.75 6.28
N GLU A 78 1.30 -1.50 6.63
CA GLU A 78 1.54 -1.09 8.02
C GLU A 78 0.35 -1.45 8.92
N ALA A 79 -0.87 -1.16 8.47
CA ALA A 79 -2.08 -1.52 9.20
C ALA A 79 -2.18 -3.03 9.47
N PHE A 80 -1.88 -3.87 8.47
CA PHE A 80 -1.83 -5.31 8.64
C PHE A 80 -0.77 -5.77 9.65
N GLU A 81 0.45 -5.24 9.57
CA GLU A 81 1.54 -5.64 10.49
C GLU A 81 1.20 -5.31 11.95
N ILE A 82 0.50 -4.20 12.18
CA ILE A 82 -0.02 -3.81 13.49
C ILE A 82 -1.07 -4.82 13.97
N LEU A 83 -2.08 -5.10 13.14
CA LEU A 83 -3.13 -6.07 13.48
C LEU A 83 -2.54 -7.46 13.76
N LEU A 84 -1.58 -7.90 12.95
CA LEU A 84 -0.93 -9.20 13.10
C LEU A 84 -0.18 -9.31 14.42
N LYS A 85 0.52 -8.25 14.86
CA LYS A 85 1.16 -8.21 16.18
C LYS A 85 0.16 -8.33 17.33
N ILE A 86 -0.99 -7.65 17.21
CA ILE A 86 -2.04 -7.71 18.22
C ILE A 86 -2.55 -9.16 18.32
N VAL A 87 -2.95 -9.74 17.19
CA VAL A 87 -3.47 -11.12 17.13
C VAL A 87 -2.44 -12.14 17.66
N HIS A 88 -1.15 -12.00 17.34
CA HIS A 88 -0.12 -12.88 17.89
C HIS A 88 0.07 -12.71 19.40
N THR A 89 -0.07 -11.49 19.92
CA THR A 89 0.02 -11.24 21.37
C THR A 89 -1.18 -11.86 22.10
N GLU A 90 -2.39 -11.73 21.55
CA GLU A 90 -3.60 -12.35 22.10
C GLU A 90 -3.54 -13.89 22.09
N ASN A 91 -2.99 -14.47 21.02
CA ASN A 91 -2.79 -15.91 20.94
C ASN A 91 -1.69 -16.42 21.89
N ALA A 92 -0.66 -15.62 22.18
CA ALA A 92 0.42 -15.99 23.10
C ALA A 92 -0.03 -16.02 24.58
N ASP A 93 -0.99 -15.18 24.96
CA ASP A 93 -1.52 -15.09 26.34
C ASP A 93 -2.47 -16.26 26.68
N SER A 94 -2.99 -16.97 25.66
CA SER A 94 -3.85 -18.15 25.85
C SER A 94 -3.09 -19.44 26.18
N GLY A 95 -1.75 -19.37 26.32
CA GLY A 95 -0.85 -20.50 26.51
C GLY A 95 -0.17 -20.60 27.87
N GLU A 96 -0.66 -19.91 28.91
CA GLU A 96 -0.12 -20.02 30.26
C GLU A 96 -1.01 -20.94 31.13
N SER A 97 -0.57 -22.20 31.26
CA SER A 97 -1.04 -23.20 32.22
C SER A 97 0.14 -23.76 33.01
#